data_AF-A0A1R0XRB8-F1
#
_entry.id   AF-A0A1R0XRB8-F1
#
_cell.length_a   1.000
_cell.length_b   1.000
_cell.length_c   1.000
_cell.angle_alpha   90.00
_cell.angle_beta   90.00
_cell.angle_gamma   90.00
#
_symmetry.space_group_name_H-M   'P 1'
#
loop_
_entity.id
_entity.type
_entity.pdbx_description
1 polymer ?
#
loop_
_entity_poly.entity_id
_entity_poly.type
_entity_poly.pdbx_seq_one_letter_code
_entity_poly.pdbx_strand_id
1 'polypeptide(L)'
;MKRRFFIGISIFSMGIVIALGIGTISNILTPFKSFLLTVDNQSDDKISSIEIGLLHTDSKELFTNPIKKGATKKFKPTLNLVGEGSIYLKYTDAKGRSTQETVCGYTEYLSGYSTVTITNEGTTIVQQCN
;
A
#
# COMPACT_ATOMS: atom_id res chain seq x y z
N MET A 1 23.94 -44.23 34.01
CA MET A 1 23.55 -42.81 33.92
C MET A 1 23.91 -42.19 32.56
N LYS A 2 23.22 -42.45 31.45
CA LYS A 2 23.49 -41.73 30.16
C LYS A 2 22.31 -41.53 29.20
N ARG A 3 21.12 -42.10 29.46
CA ARG A 3 19.99 -42.08 28.50
C ARG A 3 18.95 -40.97 28.70
N ARG A 4 18.89 -40.34 29.88
CA ARG A 4 17.88 -39.31 30.18
C ARG A 4 18.33 -37.88 29.86
N PHE A 5 19.60 -37.68 29.56
CA PHE A 5 20.17 -36.35 29.26
C PHE A 5 20.07 -35.98 27.77
N PHE A 6 19.98 -36.96 26.87
CA PHE A 6 19.92 -36.72 25.42
C PHE A 6 18.53 -36.33 24.90
N ILE A 7 17.45 -36.69 25.61
CA ILE A 7 16.08 -36.37 25.17
C ILE A 7 15.72 -34.91 25.47
N GLY A 8 16.28 -34.31 26.53
CA GLY A 8 16.05 -32.90 26.88
C GLY A 8 16.73 -31.90 25.94
N ILE A 9 17.87 -32.27 25.35
CA ILE A 9 18.64 -31.39 24.44
C ILE A 9 17.94 -31.28 23.06
N SER A 10 17.32 -32.36 22.57
CA SER A 10 16.63 -32.37 21.27
C SER A 10 15.36 -31.51 21.25
N ILE A 11 14.67 -31.33 22.37
CA ILE A 11 13.44 -30.52 22.46
C ILE A 11 13.81 -29.04 22.61
N PHE A 12 14.90 -28.74 23.32
CA PHE A 12 15.37 -27.37 23.50
C PHE A 12 15.97 -26.77 22.21
N SER A 13 16.65 -27.59 21.39
CA SER A 13 17.15 -27.16 20.08
C SER A 13 16.03 -26.89 19.07
N MET A 14 14.89 -27.59 19.15
CA MET A 14 13.75 -27.36 18.24
C MET A 14 13.00 -26.06 18.58
N GLY A 15 12.89 -25.71 19.88
CA GLY A 15 12.25 -24.46 20.32
C GLY A 15 13.03 -23.19 19.92
N ILE A 16 14.36 -23.26 19.89
CA ILE A 16 15.22 -22.13 19.51
C ILE A 16 15.14 -21.84 18.00
N VAL A 17 15.03 -22.87 17.15
CA VAL A 17 14.87 -22.67 15.70
C VAL A 17 13.52 -22.02 15.36
N ILE A 18 12.46 -22.34 16.10
CA ILE A 18 11.14 -21.71 15.92
C ILE A 18 11.15 -20.26 16.41
N ALA A 19 11.77 -19.98 17.56
CA ALA A 19 11.84 -18.62 18.11
C ALA A 19 12.71 -17.66 17.26
N LEU A 20 13.78 -18.15 16.64
CA LEU A 20 14.63 -17.37 15.72
C LEU A 20 14.03 -17.23 14.31
N GLY A 21 13.14 -18.13 13.91
CA GLY A 21 12.41 -18.04 12.63
C GLY A 21 11.32 -16.96 12.62
N ILE A 22 10.65 -16.72 13.75
CA ILE A 22 9.50 -15.80 13.79
C ILE A 22 9.89 -14.34 13.52
N GLY A 23 11.15 -13.94 13.80
CA GLY A 23 11.64 -12.58 13.56
C GLY A 23 12.03 -12.28 12.10
N THR A 24 12.30 -13.30 11.28
CA THR A 24 12.84 -13.14 9.92
C THR A 24 11.81 -13.39 8.81
N ILE A 25 10.70 -14.07 9.09
CA ILE A 25 9.66 -14.38 8.08
C ILE A 25 8.81 -13.15 7.71
N SER A 26 8.82 -12.09 8.52
CA SER A 26 8.07 -10.85 8.26
C SER A 26 8.47 -10.16 6.95
N ASN A 27 9.69 -10.40 6.44
CA ASN A 27 10.20 -9.86 5.17
C ASN A 27 10.05 -10.81 3.97
N ILE A 28 9.66 -12.08 4.16
CA ILE A 28 9.46 -13.04 3.06
C ILE A 28 8.07 -12.89 2.40
N LEU A 29 7.11 -12.28 3.11
CA LEU A 29 5.73 -12.08 2.62
C LEU A 29 5.46 -10.67 2.07
N THR A 30 6.46 -9.78 2.05
CA THR A 30 6.32 -8.41 1.52
C THR A 30 5.96 -8.33 0.02
N PRO A 31 6.42 -9.21 -0.89
CA PRO A 31 6.03 -9.11 -2.30
C PRO A 31 4.57 -9.49 -2.57
N PHE A 32 3.87 -10.08 -1.60
CA PHE A 32 2.45 -10.44 -1.72
C PHE A 32 1.48 -9.38 -1.18
N LYS A 33 1.97 -8.25 -0.66
CA LYS A 33 1.09 -7.18 -0.19
C LYS A 33 0.69 -6.30 -1.38
N SER A 34 -0.59 -6.39 -1.77
CA SER A 34 -1.20 -5.49 -2.74
C SER A 34 -0.94 -4.03 -2.37
N PHE A 35 -0.73 -3.20 -3.41
CA PHE A 35 -0.52 -1.77 -3.29
C PHE A 35 -1.58 -1.12 -2.40
N LEU A 36 -1.13 -0.29 -1.46
CA LEU A 36 -1.97 0.45 -0.54
C LEU A 36 -1.81 1.95 -0.77
N LEU A 37 -2.89 2.63 -1.17
CA LEU A 37 -2.92 4.09 -1.26
C LEU A 37 -3.61 4.67 -0.03
N THR A 38 -2.94 5.57 0.68
CA THR A 38 -3.54 6.40 1.74
C THR A 38 -3.72 7.81 1.20
N VAL A 39 -4.92 8.35 1.29
CA VAL A 39 -5.23 9.74 0.91
C VAL A 39 -5.65 10.49 2.16
N ASP A 40 -4.91 11.53 2.49
CA ASP A 40 -5.18 12.46 3.57
C ASP A 40 -5.69 13.79 3.00
N ASN A 41 -6.96 14.10 3.25
CA ASN A 41 -7.57 15.32 2.76
C ASN A 41 -7.43 16.44 3.80
N GLN A 42 -6.42 17.29 3.64
CA GLN A 42 -6.22 18.50 4.45
C GLN A 42 -6.73 19.77 3.77
N SER A 43 -7.40 19.66 2.62
CA SER A 43 -8.02 20.80 1.94
C SER A 43 -9.32 21.26 2.62
N ASP A 44 -9.81 22.43 2.23
CA ASP A 44 -11.06 22.97 2.78
C ASP A 44 -12.33 22.28 2.26
N ASP A 45 -12.22 21.58 1.13
CA ASP A 45 -13.33 20.93 0.47
C ASP A 45 -13.30 19.40 0.67
N LYS A 46 -14.46 18.75 0.54
CA LYS A 46 -14.50 17.27 0.46
C LYS A 46 -13.96 16.82 -0.90
N ILE A 47 -13.29 15.67 -0.91
CA ILE A 47 -13.01 14.93 -2.14
C ILE A 47 -14.24 14.07 -2.47
N SER A 48 -14.81 14.25 -3.66
CA SER A 48 -16.04 13.59 -4.08
C SER A 48 -15.80 12.20 -4.68
N SER A 49 -14.73 12.06 -5.45
CA SER A 49 -14.32 10.78 -6.05
C SER A 49 -12.82 10.63 -6.13
N ILE A 50 -12.37 9.38 -6.07
CA ILE A 50 -10.99 8.95 -6.26
C ILE A 50 -10.97 7.89 -7.36
N GLU A 51 -10.17 8.09 -8.40
CA GLU A 51 -9.84 7.08 -9.41
C GLU A 51 -8.37 6.72 -9.23
N ILE A 52 -8.07 5.42 -9.20
CA ILE A 52 -6.70 4.90 -9.10
C ILE A 52 -6.49 3.96 -10.27
N GLY A 53 -5.39 4.11 -11.01
CA GLY A 53 -5.15 3.27 -12.17
C GLY A 53 -3.69 3.24 -12.59
N LEU A 54 -3.42 2.45 -13.62
CA LEU A 54 -2.11 2.37 -14.27
C LEU A 54 -2.05 3.38 -15.43
N LEU A 55 -0.96 4.14 -15.50
CA LEU A 55 -0.72 5.04 -16.63
C LEU A 55 -0.65 4.23 -17.94
N HIS A 56 -1.21 4.79 -19.01
CA HIS A 56 -1.21 4.21 -20.37
C HIS A 56 -1.89 2.84 -20.50
N THR A 57 -2.76 2.47 -19.56
CA THR A 57 -3.60 1.26 -19.66
C THR A 57 -5.05 1.56 -19.28
N ASP A 58 -5.95 0.62 -19.55
CA ASP A 58 -7.35 0.70 -19.11
C ASP A 58 -7.59 0.14 -17.70
N SER A 59 -6.53 -0.30 -17.00
CA SER A 59 -6.68 -0.83 -15.64
C SER A 59 -6.82 0.30 -14.63
N LYS A 60 -8.04 0.49 -14.12
CA LYS A 60 -8.40 1.52 -13.14
C LYS A 60 -9.60 1.12 -12.30
N GLU A 61 -9.71 1.73 -11.13
CA GLU A 61 -10.82 1.57 -10.20
C GLU A 61 -11.31 2.94 -9.71
N LEU A 62 -12.63 3.15 -9.76
CA LEU A 62 -13.29 4.38 -9.30
C LEU A 62 -13.96 4.16 -7.95
N PHE A 63 -13.63 5.02 -7.00
CA PHE A 63 -14.21 5.08 -5.66
C PHE A 63 -15.04 6.37 -5.54
N THR A 64 -16.35 6.25 -5.39
CA THR A 64 -17.31 7.38 -5.30
C THR A 64 -17.68 7.76 -3.86
N ASN A 65 -17.04 7.12 -2.88
CA ASN A 65 -17.26 7.40 -1.47
C ASN A 65 -16.39 8.59 -1.03
N PRO A 66 -16.99 9.73 -0.67
CA PRO A 66 -16.24 10.96 -0.45
C PRO A 66 -15.30 10.89 0.75
N ILE A 67 -14.21 11.64 0.68
CA ILE A 67 -13.29 11.89 1.81
C ILE A 67 -13.59 13.28 2.36
N LYS A 68 -14.09 13.34 3.59
CA LYS A 68 -14.40 14.62 4.27
C LYS A 68 -13.12 15.45 4.45
N LYS A 69 -13.29 16.76 4.66
CA LYS A 69 -12.21 17.64 5.13
C LYS A 69 -11.59 17.08 6.43
N GLY A 70 -10.27 17.09 6.51
CA GLY A 70 -9.49 16.61 7.65
C GLY A 70 -9.53 15.10 7.86
N ALA A 71 -10.03 14.33 6.88
CA ALA A 71 -10.15 12.89 6.99
C ALA A 71 -9.11 12.17 6.12
N THR A 72 -8.61 11.06 6.65
CA THR A 72 -7.72 10.15 5.94
C THR A 72 -8.48 8.88 5.56
N LYS A 73 -8.21 8.35 4.36
CA LYS A 73 -8.80 7.11 3.87
C LYS A 73 -7.78 6.24 3.16
N LYS A 74 -7.93 4.92 3.29
CA LYS A 74 -7.09 3.92 2.63
C LYS A 74 -7.86 3.24 1.49
N PHE A 75 -7.15 2.97 0.40
CA PHE A 75 -7.65 2.33 -0.80
C PHE A 75 -6.72 1.18 -1.18
N LYS A 76 -7.31 0.07 -1.63
CA LYS A 76 -6.61 -1.10 -2.14
C LYS A 76 -7.16 -1.38 -3.54
N PRO A 77 -6.65 -0.70 -4.57
CA PRO A 77 -7.19 -0.85 -5.91
C PRO A 77 -6.87 -2.23 -6.47
N THR A 78 -7.79 -2.78 -7.24
CA THR A 78 -7.60 -4.03 -7.98
C THR A 78 -7.16 -3.68 -9.40
N LEU A 79 -5.84 -3.65 -9.61
CA LEU A 79 -5.22 -3.32 -10.90
C LEU A 79 -4.63 -4.58 -11.56
N ASN A 80 -4.53 -4.55 -12.89
CA ASN A 80 -3.97 -5.61 -13.72
C ASN A 80 -2.75 -5.05 -14.45
N LEU A 81 -1.55 -5.40 -13.98
CA LEU A 81 -0.29 -4.99 -14.56
C LEU A 81 0.26 -6.07 -15.51
N VAL A 82 0.81 -5.63 -16.64
CA VAL A 82 1.52 -6.51 -17.59
C VAL A 82 2.89 -5.87 -17.85
N GLY A 83 3.95 -6.47 -17.30
CA GLY A 83 5.30 -5.91 -17.35
C GLY A 83 5.49 -4.83 -16.29
N GLU A 84 6.02 -3.67 -16.70
CA GLU A 84 6.29 -2.52 -15.84
C GLU A 84 5.21 -1.46 -15.98
N GLY A 85 4.99 -0.66 -14.92
CA GLY A 85 4.04 0.44 -15.00
C GLY A 85 4.19 1.46 -13.88
N SER A 86 3.31 2.45 -13.92
CA SER A 86 3.22 3.54 -12.96
C SER A 86 1.77 3.70 -12.52
N ILE A 87 1.53 3.95 -11.23
CA ILE A 87 0.18 4.11 -10.67
C ILE A 87 -0.12 5.60 -10.54
N TYR A 88 -1.28 6.02 -11.04
CA TYR A 88 -1.81 7.35 -10.86
C TYR A 88 -2.96 7.38 -9.85
N LEU A 89 -3.14 8.53 -9.22
CA LEU A 89 -4.33 8.93 -8.49
C LEU A 89 -4.95 10.10 -9.21
N LYS A 90 -6.24 10.02 -9.53
CA LYS A 90 -7.04 11.16 -9.96
C LYS A 90 -8.13 11.41 -8.93
N TYR A 91 -8.16 12.61 -8.36
CA TYR A 91 -9.17 13.00 -7.38
C TYR A 91 -10.01 14.15 -7.91
N THR A 92 -11.30 14.16 -7.57
CA THR A 92 -12.23 15.24 -7.92
C THR A 92 -12.73 15.88 -6.64
N ASP A 93 -12.66 17.21 -6.56
CA ASP A 93 -13.16 17.96 -5.41
C ASP A 93 -14.69 18.14 -5.44
N ALA A 94 -15.23 18.84 -4.45
CA ALA A 94 -16.65 19.16 -4.36
C ALA A 94 -17.15 20.12 -5.45
N LYS A 95 -16.23 20.86 -6.10
CA LYS A 95 -16.50 21.83 -7.17
C LYS A 95 -16.41 21.19 -8.55
N GLY A 96 -16.13 19.88 -8.63
CA GLY A 96 -15.99 19.14 -9.89
C GLY A 96 -14.63 19.30 -10.55
N ARG A 97 -13.64 19.91 -9.88
CA ARG A 97 -12.28 20.04 -10.41
C ARG A 97 -11.52 18.75 -10.16
N SER A 98 -10.88 18.22 -11.20
CA SER A 98 -10.08 17.00 -11.11
C SER A 98 -8.59 17.31 -11.22
N THR A 99 -7.80 16.66 -10.36
CA THR A 99 -6.33 16.68 -10.40
C THR A 99 -5.82 15.26 -10.48
N GLN A 100 -4.81 15.02 -11.32
CA GLN A 100 -4.17 13.73 -11.49
C GLN A 100 -2.70 13.82 -11.08
N GLU A 101 -2.25 12.83 -10.31
CA GLU A 101 -0.93 12.74 -9.73
C GLU A 101 -0.36 11.34 -9.93
N THR A 102 0.95 11.24 -10.13
CA THR A 102 1.63 9.93 -10.15
C THR A 102 1.97 9.56 -8.71
N VAL A 103 1.33 8.51 -8.19
CA VAL A 103 1.51 8.05 -6.81
C VAL A 103 2.48 6.89 -6.69
N CYS A 104 2.77 6.21 -7.81
CA CYS A 104 3.81 5.20 -7.91
C CYS A 104 4.53 5.38 -9.25
N GLY A 105 5.76 5.88 -9.23
CA GLY A 105 6.50 6.18 -10.46
C GLY A 105 6.86 4.94 -11.28
N TYR A 106 7.09 3.82 -10.59
CA TYR A 106 7.50 2.55 -11.19
C TYR A 106 7.10 1.40 -10.27
N THR A 107 6.58 0.32 -10.85
CA THR A 107 6.29 -0.95 -10.18
C THR A 107 6.22 -2.09 -11.19
N GLU A 108 6.66 -3.27 -10.77
CA GLU A 108 6.50 -4.54 -11.51
C GLU A 108 5.47 -5.47 -10.84
N TYR A 109 5.15 -5.23 -9.56
CA TYR A 109 4.40 -6.16 -8.73
C TYR A 109 3.08 -5.60 -8.17
N LEU A 110 2.75 -4.33 -8.46
CA LEU A 110 1.63 -3.62 -7.83
C LEU A 110 1.66 -3.75 -6.30
N SER A 111 2.84 -3.55 -5.71
CA SER A 111 3.09 -3.75 -4.29
C SER A 111 3.64 -2.49 -3.61
N GLY A 112 3.62 -2.47 -2.28
CA GLY A 112 4.09 -1.34 -1.49
C GLY A 112 2.97 -0.35 -1.13
N TYR A 113 3.32 0.92 -0.93
CA TYR A 113 2.35 1.93 -0.50
C TYR A 113 2.69 3.33 -0.97
N SER A 114 1.66 4.17 -1.03
CA SER A 114 1.81 5.62 -1.19
C SER A 114 0.88 6.36 -0.24
N THR A 115 1.33 7.51 0.25
CA THR A 115 0.54 8.45 1.04
C THR A 115 0.47 9.77 0.29
N VAL A 116 -0.74 10.20 0.00
CA VAL A 116 -1.04 11.45 -0.68
C VAL A 116 -1.69 12.40 0.29
N THR A 117 -1.10 13.56 0.49
CA THR A 117 -1.67 14.66 1.27
C THR A 117 -2.16 15.73 0.32
N ILE A 118 -3.47 15.97 0.32
CA ILE A 118 -4.11 16.98 -0.53
C ILE A 118 -4.37 18.22 0.32
N THR A 119 -3.82 19.36 -0.09
CA THR A 119 -4.00 20.67 0.54
C THR A 119 -4.65 21.65 -0.44
N ASN A 120 -4.94 22.87 0.01
CA ASN A 120 -5.40 23.93 -0.88
C ASN A 120 -4.33 24.44 -1.86
N GLU A 121 -3.05 24.26 -1.51
CA GLU A 121 -1.89 24.78 -2.27
C GLU A 121 -1.34 23.76 -3.26
N GLY A 122 -1.64 22.47 -3.04
CA GLY A 122 -1.20 21.38 -3.91
C GLY A 122 -1.19 20.03 -3.22
N THR A 123 -0.50 19.08 -3.84
CA THR A 123 -0.41 17.69 -3.41
C THR A 123 1.00 17.34 -2.97
N THR A 124 1.13 16.65 -1.85
CA THR A 124 2.40 16.02 -1.42
C THR A 124 2.27 14.50 -1.48
N ILE A 125 3.30 13.83 -1.99
CA ILE A 125 3.28 12.38 -2.23
C ILE A 125 4.52 11.76 -1.60
N VAL A 126 4.29 10.77 -0.73
CA VAL A 126 5.34 9.89 -0.19
C VAL A 126 5.05 8.48 -0.69
N GLN A 127 5.99 7.86 -1.40
CA GLN A 127 5.82 6.56 -2.02
C GLN A 127 6.94 5.60 -1.63
N GLN A 128 6.59 4.32 -1.50
CA GLN A 128 7.51 3.20 -1.38
C GLN A 128 6.90 2.01 -2.13
N CYS A 129 7.11 2.00 -3.45
CA CYS A 129 6.62 0.97 -4.36
C CYS A 129 7.66 -0.12 -4.61
N ASN A 130 7.18 -1.32 -4.95
CA ASN A 130 7.98 -2.37 -5.58
C ASN A 130 7.18 -2.95 -6.75
#